data_AF-A0A847B2H4-F1
#
_entry.id   AF-A0A847B2H4-F1
#
_cell.length_a   1.000
_cell.length_b   1.000
_cell.length_c   1.000
_cell.angle_alpha   90.00
_cell.angle_beta   90.00
_cell.angle_gamma   90.00
#
_symmetry.space_group_name_H-M   'P 1'
#
loop_
_entity.id
_entity.type
_entity.pdbx_description
1 polymer ?
#
loop_
_entity_poly.entity_id
_entity_poly.type
_entity_poly.pdbx_seq_one_letter_code
_entity_poly.pdbx_strand_id
1 'polypeptide(L)' 'MAKENEINFEKMLARLEEIVATIESKTLPLDESIALYQEGKSIIKTLEEALKDAEGKIADILKVE' A
#
# COMPACT_ATOMS: atom_id res chain seq x y z
N MET A 1 4.03 13.11 -17.85
CA MET A 1 2.92 12.83 -16.92
C MET A 1 3.32 11.71 -15.96
N ALA A 2 4.37 11.89 -15.15
CA ALA A 2 4.96 10.80 -14.33
C ALA A 2 4.65 10.90 -12.82
N LYS A 3 4.00 11.99 -12.37
CA LYS A 3 3.81 12.27 -10.93
C LYS A 3 2.56 11.65 -10.29
N GLU A 4 1.63 11.12 -11.07
CA GLU A 4 0.31 10.73 -10.53
C GLU A 4 0.33 9.37 -9.83
N ASN A 5 1.20 8.45 -10.27
CA ASN A 5 1.33 7.12 -9.65
C ASN A 5 2.21 7.10 -8.39
N GLU A 6 3.30 7.89 -8.33
CA GLU A 6 4.13 8.01 -7.12
C GLU A 6 3.31 8.56 -5.94
N ILE A 7 2.49 9.58 -6.20
CA ILE A 7 1.61 10.18 -5.20
C ILE A 7 0.60 9.14 -4.66
N ASN A 8 0.24 8.11 -5.43
CA ASN A 8 -0.68 7.07 -4.96
C ASN A 8 0.03 6.08 -4.02
N PHE A 9 1.21 5.59 -4.40
CA PHE A 9 1.97 4.63 -3.59
C PHE A 9 2.36 5.19 -2.22
N GLU A 10 2.98 6.38 -2.19
CA GLU A 10 3.41 7.00 -0.93
C GLU A 10 2.21 7.30 -0.01
N LYS A 11 1.08 7.74 -0.56
CA LYS A 11 -0.15 7.97 0.22
C LYS A 11 -0.72 6.68 0.79
N MET A 12 -0.76 5.61 -0.01
CA MET A 12 -1.25 4.30 0.44
C MET A 12 -0.33 3.74 1.53
N LEU A 13 0.99 3.89 1.39
CA LEU A 13 1.95 3.48 2.40
C LEU A 13 1.77 4.27 3.72
N ALA A 14 1.68 5.60 3.64
CA ALA A 14 1.44 6.44 4.81
C ALA A 14 0.12 6.07 5.52
N ARG A 15 -0.93 5.77 4.75
CA ARG A 15 -2.21 5.31 5.31
C ARG A 15 -2.08 3.96 6.02
N LEU A 16 -1.29 3.04 5.47
CA LEU A 16 -1.04 1.75 6.12
C LEU A 16 -0.30 1.95 7.47
N GLU A 17 0.69 2.84 7.52
CA GLU A 17 1.40 3.18 8.75
C GLU A 17 0.47 3.78 9.81
N GLU A 18 -0.43 4.68 9.41
CA GLU A 18 -1.47 5.22 10.31
C GLU A 18 -2.38 4.12 10.88
N ILE A 19 -2.80 3.17 10.02
CA ILE A 19 -3.65 2.05 10.43
C ILE A 19 -2.92 1.19 11.46
N VAL A 20 -1.65 0.86 11.22
CA VAL A 20 -0.82 0.07 12.15
C VAL A 20 -0.68 0.79 13.48
N ALA A 21 -0.30 2.07 13.47
CA ALA A 21 -0.17 2.87 14.68
C ALA A 21 -1.48 2.97 15.48
N THR A 22 -2.60 3.04 14.77
CA THR A 22 -3.94 3.07 15.37
C THR A 22 -4.25 1.74 16.02
N ILE A 23 -4.07 0.61 15.34
CA ILE A 23 -4.30 -0.74 15.90
C ILE A 23 -3.40 -1.00 17.12
N GLU A 24 -2.15 -0.54 17.10
CA GLU A 24 -1.20 -0.69 18.21
C GLU A 24 -1.57 0.12 19.46
N SER A 25 -2.40 1.17 19.33
CA SER A 25 -2.84 1.98 20.46
C SER A 25 -3.78 1.23 21.42
N LYS A 26 -4.24 0.01 21.07
CA LYS A 26 -5.02 -0.95 21.90
C LYS A 26 -6.31 -0.42 22.53
N THR A 27 -6.84 0.70 22.06
CA THR A 27 -8.09 1.32 22.56
C THR A 27 -9.25 1.26 21.57
N LEU A 28 -9.15 0.46 20.50
CA LEU A 28 -10.18 0.39 19.48
C LEU A 28 -11.31 -0.59 19.82
N PRO A 29 -12.57 -0.19 19.56
CA PRO A 29 -13.67 -1.13 19.47
C PRO A 29 -13.40 -2.26 18.48
N LEU A 30 -14.02 -3.42 18.69
CA LEU A 30 -13.86 -4.59 17.83
C LEU A 30 -14.26 -4.30 16.36
N ASP A 31 -15.37 -3.59 16.16
CA ASP A 31 -15.87 -3.27 14.82
C ASP A 31 -14.90 -2.36 14.05
N GLU A 32 -14.32 -1.36 14.73
CA GLU A 32 -13.30 -0.49 14.15
C GLU A 32 -12.00 -1.25 13.85
N SER A 33 -11.61 -2.19 14.72
CA SER A 33 -10.44 -3.04 14.49
C SER A 33 -10.62 -3.93 13.25
N ILE A 34 -11.83 -4.48 13.04
CA ILE A 34 -12.17 -5.26 11.84
C ILE A 34 -12.13 -4.37 10.58
N ALA A 35 -12.69 -3.16 10.66
CA ALA A 35 -12.71 -2.23 9.54
C ALA A 35 -11.29 -1.81 9.12
N LEU A 36 -10.45 -1.41 10.09
CA LEU A 36 -9.05 -1.04 9.85
C LEU A 36 -8.23 -2.21 9.29
N TYR A 37 -8.47 -3.43 9.76
CA TYR A 37 -7.82 -4.61 9.21
C TYR A 37 -8.19 -4.86 7.74
N GLN A 38 -9.48 -4.71 7.39
CA GLN A 38 -9.94 -4.85 6.01
C GLN A 38 -9.34 -3.76 5.10
N GLU A 39 -9.32 -2.52 5.59
CA GLU A 39 -8.70 -1.39 4.89
C GLU A 39 -7.20 -1.65 4.64
N GLY A 40 -6.46 -2.01 5.69
CA GLY A 40 -5.03 -2.32 5.61
C GLY A 40 -4.74 -3.46 4.63
N LYS A 41 -5.57 -4.51 4.62
CA LYS A 41 -5.44 -5.61 3.65
C LYS A 41 -5.63 -5.15 2.20
N SER A 42 -6.59 -4.26 1.95
CA SER A 42 -6.82 -3.69 0.62
C SER A 42 -5.66 -2.82 0.17
N ILE A 43 -5.09 -2.04 1.09
CA ILE A 43 -3.92 -1.18 0.82
C ILE A 43 -2.70 -2.04 0.49
N ILE A 44 -2.42 -3.08 1.30
CA ILE A 44 -1.31 -4.01 1.04
C ILE A 44 -1.40 -4.60 -0.37
N LYS A 45 -2.59 -5.09 -0.75
CA LYS A 45 -2.80 -5.64 -2.09
C LYS A 45 -2.50 -4.62 -3.20
N THR A 46 -2.89 -3.36 -3.00
CA THR A 46 -2.64 -2.28 -3.96
C THR A 46 -1.14 -1.97 -4.08
N LEU A 47 -0.43 -1.94 -2.95
CA LEU A 47 1.02 -1.73 -2.93
C LEU A 47 1.77 -2.89 -3.60
N GLU A 48 1.36 -4.14 -3.37
CA GLU A 48 1.92 -5.33 -4.03
C GLU A 48 1.74 -5.27 -5.55
N GLU A 49 0.55 -4.89 -6.03
CA GLU A 49 0.28 -4.71 -7.46
C GLU A 49 1.15 -3.61 -8.07
N ALA A 50 1.31 -2.47 -7.38
CA ALA A 50 2.16 -1.37 -7.83
C ALA A 50 3.64 -1.76 -7.91
N LEU A 51 4.14 -2.51 -6.92
CA LEU A 51 5.52 -3.03 -6.93
C LEU A 51 5.74 -4.01 -8.08
N LYS A 52 4.80 -4.93 -8.29
CA LYS A 52 4.87 -5.90 -9.40
C LYS A 52 4.88 -5.22 -10.76
N ASP A 53 4.08 -4.18 -10.94
CA ASP A 53 4.07 -3.36 -12.16
C ASP A 53 5.40 -2.64 -12.37
N ALA A 54 6.02 -2.13 -11.30
CA ALA A 54 7.32 -1.50 -11.36
C ALA A 54 8.44 -2.51 -11.70
N GLU A 55 8.44 -3.67 -11.05
CA GLU A 55 9.36 -4.78 -11.34
C GLU A 55 9.25 -5.25 -12.78
N GLY A 56 8.03 -5.38 -13.31
CA GLY A 56 7.79 -5.74 -14.71
C GLY A 56 8.41 -4.75 -15.69
N LYS A 57 8.22 -3.44 -15.45
CA LYS A 57 8.83 -2.37 -16.27
C LYS A 57 10.36 -2.42 -16.22
N ILE A 58 10.93 -2.66 -15.05
CA ILE A 58 12.38 -2.80 -14.88
C ILE A 58 12.89 -4.04 -15.64
N ALA A 59 12.21 -5.18 -15.50
CA ALA A 59 12.56 -6.41 -16.20
C ALA A 59 12.52 -6.25 -17.73
N ASP A 60 11.54 -5.52 -18.26
CA ASP A 60 11.46 -5.23 -19.69
C ASP A 60 12.61 -4.34 -20.17
N ILE A 61 13.03 -3.35 -19.38
CA ILE A 61 14.21 -2.52 -19.69
C ILE A 61 15.49 -3.38 -19.71
N LEU A 62 15.64 -4.30 -18.76
CA LEU A 62 16.81 -5.18 -18.64
C LEU A 62 16.87 -6.29 -19.70
N LYS A 63 15.74 -6.66 -20.32
CA LYS A 63 15.68 -7.69 -21.38
C LYS A 63 16.09 -7.20 -22.76
N VAL A 64 16.32 -5.89 -22.94
CA VAL A 64 16.60 -5.27 -24.24
C VAL A 64 18.11 -5.20 -24.53
N GLU A 65 18.96 -5.87 -23.73
CA GLU A 65 20.39 -6.11 -24.02
C GLU A 65 20.64 -7.40 -24.82
#